data_AF-A0A1C3VHI7-F1
#
_entry.id   AF-A0A1C3VHI7-F1
#
_cell.length_a   1.000
_cell.length_b   1.000
_cell.length_c   1.000
_cell.angle_alpha   90.00
_cell.angle_beta   90.00
_cell.angle_gamma   90.00
#
_symmetry.space_group_name_H-M   'P 1'
#
loop_
_entity.id
_entity.type
_entity.pdbx_description
1 polymer ?
#
loop_
_entity_poly.entity_id
_entity_poly.type
_entity_poly.pdbx_seq_one_letter_code
_entity_poly.pdbx_strand_id
1 'polypeptide(L)' 'MWPSRLQRLGHFNSSVLKRLSVVSSNSAAIRLYESFGFKAWAIDTEALKVGDVYHHETLMRRDTVS' A
#
# COMPACT_ATOMS: atom_id res chain seq x y z
N MET A 1 -10.52 -49.75 4.00
CA MET A 1 -10.55 -48.84 5.17
C MET A 1 -9.36 -47.89 5.04
N TRP A 2 -9.56 -46.70 4.48
CA TRP A 2 -8.51 -45.70 4.21
C TRP A 2 -8.66 -44.55 5.21
N PRO A 3 -7.59 -43.96 5.79
CA PRO A 3 -7.76 -42.90 6.78
C PRO A 3 -8.05 -41.56 6.09
N SER A 4 -9.27 -41.07 6.29
CA SER A 4 -9.71 -39.71 5.98
C SER A 4 -9.04 -38.71 6.92
N ARG A 5 -7.85 -38.22 6.58
CA ARG A 5 -7.20 -37.16 7.36
C ARG A 5 -6.34 -36.27 6.48
N LEU A 6 -6.97 -35.43 5.67
CA LEU A 6 -6.35 -34.25 5.05
C LEU A 6 -7.44 -33.39 4.41
N GLN A 7 -8.13 -32.57 5.20
CA GLN A 7 -8.88 -31.42 4.71
C GLN A 7 -9.20 -30.48 5.88
N ARG A 8 -8.20 -29.70 6.28
CA ARG A 8 -8.41 -28.40 6.89
C ARG A 8 -7.20 -27.53 6.59
N LEU A 9 -7.04 -27.19 5.31
CA LEU A 9 -6.26 -26.01 4.96
C LEU A 9 -7.07 -24.83 5.50
N GLY A 10 -6.55 -24.20 6.55
CA GLY A 10 -7.11 -22.96 7.07
C GLY A 10 -7.19 -21.96 5.91
N HIS A 11 -8.34 -21.30 5.78
CA HIS A 11 -8.51 -20.21 4.85
C HIS A 11 -7.56 -19.08 5.28
N PHE A 12 -6.35 -19.03 4.72
CA PHE A 12 -5.43 -17.94 4.97
C PHE A 12 -5.88 -16.79 4.09
N ASN A 13 -6.73 -15.93 4.66
CA ASN A 13 -7.14 -14.71 3.98
C ASN A 13 -5.92 -13.78 3.98
N SER A 14 -5.08 -13.92 2.95
CA SER A 14 -3.95 -13.04 2.71
C SER A 14 -4.49 -11.65 2.39
N SER A 15 -4.64 -10.79 3.39
CA SER A 15 -4.93 -9.38 3.18
C SER A 15 -3.76 -8.74 2.44
N VAL A 16 -3.89 -8.61 1.12
CA VAL A 16 -2.91 -7.93 0.29
C VAL A 16 -2.87 -6.46 0.71
N LEU A 17 -1.76 -6.04 1.31
CA LEU A 17 -1.51 -4.63 1.63
C LEU A 17 -1.39 -3.85 0.31
N LYS A 18 -2.31 -2.89 0.10
CA LYS A 18 -2.26 -2.00 -1.07
C LYS A 18 -1.38 -0.81 -0.72
N ARG A 19 -0.30 -0.61 -1.49
CA ARG A 19 0.68 0.46 -1.30
C ARG A 19 0.79 1.30 -2.57
N LEU A 20 1.05 2.59 -2.40
CA LEU A 20 1.34 3.53 -3.48
C LEU A 20 2.29 4.63 -2.96
N SER A 21 2.93 5.35 -3.88
CA SER A 21 3.67 6.58 -3.60
C SER A 21 3.09 7.74 -4.40
N VAL A 22 3.21 8.95 -3.87
CA VAL A 22 2.75 10.19 -4.50
C VAL A 22 3.78 11.27 -4.27
N VAL A 23 4.13 12.06 -5.29
CA VAL A 23 5.00 13.24 -5.10
C VAL A 23 4.43 14.12 -3.98
N SER A 24 5.24 14.43 -2.97
CA SER A 24 4.78 15.03 -1.71
C SER A 24 4.14 16.42 -1.88
N SER A 25 4.42 17.12 -2.97
CA SER A 25 3.78 18.41 -3.29
C SER A 25 2.38 18.27 -3.90
N ASN A 26 1.96 17.07 -4.32
CA ASN A 26 0.66 16.82 -4.92
C ASN A 26 -0.43 16.59 -3.85
N SER A 27 -0.75 17.67 -3.14
CA SER A 27 -1.74 17.67 -2.05
C SER A 27 -3.14 17.21 -2.50
N ALA A 28 -3.52 17.44 -3.75
CA ALA A 28 -4.80 17.00 -4.30
C ALA A 28 -4.87 15.47 -4.40
N ALA A 29 -3.83 14.83 -4.93
CA ALA A 29 -3.76 13.37 -5.02
C ALA A 29 -3.72 12.72 -3.63
N ILE A 30 -2.97 13.31 -2.69
CA ILE A 30 -2.90 12.82 -1.29
C ILE A 30 -4.31 12.80 -0.68
N ARG A 31 -5.05 13.91 -0.75
CA ARG A 31 -6.43 14.00 -0.24
C ARG A 31 -7.37 13.00 -0.90
N LEU A 32 -7.22 12.80 -2.21
CA LEU A 32 -7.99 11.80 -2.95
C LEU A 32 -7.72 10.39 -2.40
N TYR A 33 -6.46 10.00 -2.22
CA TYR A 33 -6.13 8.67 -1.71
C TYR A 33 -6.52 8.49 -0.24
N GLU A 34 -6.42 9.53 0.58
CA GLU A 34 -6.97 9.55 1.94
C GLU A 34 -8.47 9.28 1.94
N SER A 35 -9.22 9.89 1.02
CA SER A 35 -10.67 9.62 0.87
C SER A 35 -10.98 8.16 0.51
N PHE A 36 -10.05 7.46 -0.15
CA PHE A 36 -10.13 6.03 -0.45
C PHE A 36 -9.60 5.12 0.68
N GLY A 37 -9.24 5.70 1.83
CA GLY A 37 -8.80 4.98 3.02
C GLY A 37 -7.30 4.64 3.04
N PHE A 38 -6.49 5.25 2.17
CA PHE A 38 -5.04 5.18 2.31
C PHE A 38 -4.56 6.11 3.43
N LYS A 39 -3.46 5.75 4.08
CA LYS A 39 -2.78 6.57 5.08
C LYS A 39 -1.32 6.73 4.71
N ALA A 40 -0.81 7.96 4.82
CA ALA A 40 0.61 8.24 4.72
C ALA A 40 1.35 7.57 5.90
N TRP A 41 2.52 6.99 5.63
CA TRP A 41 3.32 6.33 6.67
C TRP A 41 4.80 6.74 6.65
N ALA A 42 5.29 7.30 5.55
CA ALA A 42 6.64 7.82 5.43
C ALA A 42 6.75 8.85 4.30
N ILE A 43 7.85 9.58 4.29
CA ILE A 43 8.31 10.38 3.15
C ILE A 43 9.65 9.82 2.73
N ASP A 44 9.76 9.47 1.46
CA ASP A 44 11.01 9.10 0.81
C ASP A 44 11.61 10.35 0.14
N THR A 45 12.79 10.76 0.58
CA THR A 45 13.39 12.02 0.17
C THR A 45 14.16 11.86 -1.14
N GLU A 46 13.92 12.75 -2.11
CA GLU A 46 14.62 12.71 -3.42
C GLU A 46 14.38 11.40 -4.19
N ALA A 47 13.25 10.75 -3.92
CA ALA A 47 12.86 9.44 -4.46
C ALA A 47 12.71 9.42 -5.99
N LEU A 48 12.34 10.55 -6.59
CA LEU A 48 12.16 10.68 -8.03
C LEU A 48 12.97 11.84 -8.59
N LYS A 49 13.73 11.59 -9.66
CA LYS A 49 14.43 12.62 -10.42
C LYS A 49 13.76 12.82 -11.79
N VAL A 50 13.36 14.05 -12.11
CA VAL A 50 12.84 14.44 -13.43
C VAL A 50 13.69 15.58 -13.96
N GLY A 51 14.43 15.34 -15.04
CA GLY A 51 15.49 16.26 -15.47
C GLY A 51 16.54 16.40 -14.37
N ASP A 52 16.76 17.63 -13.89
CA ASP A 52 17.67 17.95 -12.78
C ASP A 52 16.95 18.21 -11.44
N VAL A 53 15.63 18.00 -11.39
CA VAL A 53 14.84 18.24 -10.18
C VAL A 53 14.59 16.92 -9.45
N TYR A 54 14.88 16.92 -8.15
CA TYR A 54 14.51 15.83 -7.25
C TYR A 54 13.19 16.14 -6.56
N HIS A 55 12.38 15.09 -6.41
CA HIS A 55 11.07 15.13 -5.79
C HIS A 55 11.03 14.14 -4.64
N HIS A 56 10.45 14.55 -3.51
CA HIS A 56 10.11 13.64 -2.43
C HIS A 56 8.79 12.92 -2.76
N GLU A 57 8.66 11.68 -2.29
CA GLU A 57 7.42 10.93 -2.40
C GLU A 57 6.86 10.58 -1.03
N THR A 58 5.57 10.80 -0.86
CA THR A 58 4.80 10.34 0.29
C THR A 58 4.39 8.89 0.04
N LEU A 59 4.84 7.99 0.92
CA LEU A 59 4.47 6.58 0.87
C LEU A 59 3.14 6.38 1.59
N MET A 60 2.17 5.76 0.92
CA MET A 60 0.82 5.54 1.44
C MET A 60 0.47 4.05 1.43
N ARG A 61 -0.31 3.61 2.41
CA ARG A 61 -0.80 2.24 2.52
C ARG A 61 -2.27 2.20 2.90
N ARG A 62 -2.97 1.16 2.44
CA ARG A 62 -4.33 0.83 2.88
C ARG A 62 -4.37 -0.62 3.33
N ASP A 63 -4.82 -0.81 4.57
CA ASP A 63 -5.06 -2.12 5.13
C ASP A 63 -6.40 -2.65 4.58
N THR A 64 -6.41 -3.89 4.10
CA THR A 64 -7.66 -4.56 3.70
C THR A 64 -8.20 -5.28 4.92
N VAL A 65 -9.35 -4.84 5.44
CA VAL A 65 -10.07 -5.59 6.47
C VAL A 65 -10.63 -6.84 5.80
N SER A 66 -10.18 -8.01 6.25
CA SER A 66 -10.59 -9.34 5.80
C SER A 66 -12.00 -9.69 6.21
#